data_AF-X6LHH6-F1
#
_entry.id   AF-X6LHH6-F1
#
_cell.length_a   1.000
_cell.length_b   1.000
_cell.length_c   1.000
_cell.angle_alpha   90.00
_cell.angle_beta   90.00
_cell.angle_gamma   90.00
#
_symmetry.space_group_name_H-M   'P 1'
#
loop_
_entity.id
_entity.type
_entity.pdbx_description
1 polymer ?
#
loop_
_entity_poly.entity_id
_entity_poly.type
_entity_poly.pdbx_seq_one_letter_code
_entity_poly.pdbx_strand_id
1 'polypeptide(L)'
;LNDHLNNVCPLKMSDCWYKPFGCEYNCYKHKLNDHLSLEFKFHFDLVVKFVQTLQGEIKQLKSQIQMNENISLKKEIYQLQQDIIQSNSKKDNEIKKIEKESQQELLKLR
;
A
#
# COMPACT_ATOMS: atom_id res chain seq x y z
N LEU A 1 48.73 -4.94 -7.10
CA LEU A 1 48.42 -5.41 -5.73
C LEU A 1 46.93 -5.24 -5.39
N ASN A 2 46.37 -4.02 -5.45
CA ASN A 2 44.95 -3.78 -5.13
C ASN A 2 43.98 -4.62 -5.95
N ASP A 3 44.22 -4.76 -7.25
CA ASP A 3 43.40 -5.60 -8.13
C ASP A 3 43.39 -7.07 -7.68
N HIS A 4 44.58 -7.64 -7.42
CA HIS A 4 44.70 -8.98 -6.86
C HIS A 4 43.94 -9.10 -5.53
N LEU A 5 44.15 -8.19 -4.58
CA LEU A 5 43.50 -8.24 -3.26
C LEU A 5 41.98 -8.18 -3.37
N ASN A 6 41.44 -7.42 -4.32
CA ASN A 6 40.01 -7.21 -4.45
C ASN A 6 39.31 -8.30 -5.24
N ASN A 7 39.94 -8.80 -6.30
CA ASN A 7 39.27 -9.63 -7.30
C ASN A 7 39.76 -11.08 -7.29
N VAL A 8 41.03 -11.32 -6.95
CA VAL A 8 41.69 -12.62 -7.14
C VAL A 8 42.00 -13.32 -5.82
N CYS A 9 42.32 -12.57 -4.76
CA CYS A 9 42.87 -13.11 -3.53
C CYS A 9 41.92 -14.13 -2.87
N PRO A 10 42.31 -15.42 -2.78
CA PRO A 10 41.48 -16.46 -2.19
C PRO A 10 41.34 -16.32 -0.66
N LEU A 11 42.25 -15.56 -0.04
CA LEU A 11 42.26 -15.25 1.39
C LEU A 11 41.50 -13.95 1.71
N LYS A 12 40.85 -13.33 0.72
CA LYS A 12 39.95 -12.22 0.99
C LYS A 12 38.73 -12.73 1.76
N MET A 13 38.41 -12.08 2.88
CA MET A 13 37.15 -12.32 3.58
C MET A 13 35.98 -11.87 2.71
N SER A 14 34.99 -12.74 2.60
CA SER A 14 33.77 -12.53 1.83
C SER A 14 32.57 -12.88 2.70
N ASP A 15 31.53 -12.06 2.60
CA ASP A 15 30.24 -12.38 3.18
C ASP A 15 29.57 -13.52 2.41
N CYS A 16 28.73 -14.30 3.11
CA CYS A 16 27.83 -15.24 2.46
C CYS A 16 26.88 -14.50 1.50
N TRP A 17 26.60 -15.11 0.34
CA TRP A 17 25.64 -14.56 -0.63
C TRP A 17 24.22 -14.42 -0.07
N TYR A 18 23.89 -15.19 0.98
CA TYR A 18 22.59 -15.16 1.64
C TYR A 18 22.50 -14.16 2.81
N LYS A 19 23.50 -13.29 2.99
CA LYS A 19 23.48 -12.24 4.03
C LYS A 19 22.24 -11.33 4.00
N PRO A 20 21.70 -10.91 2.83
CA PRO A 20 20.45 -10.15 2.78
C PRO A 20 19.23 -10.89 3.34
N PHE A 21 19.28 -12.22 3.42
CA PHE A 21 18.20 -13.07 3.95
C PHE A 21 18.43 -13.48 5.41
N GLY A 22 19.56 -13.10 6.02
CA GLY A 22 19.87 -13.36 7.43
C GLY A 22 21.02 -14.33 7.71
N CYS A 23 21.81 -14.73 6.70
CA CYS A 23 23.03 -15.50 6.95
C CYS A 23 24.18 -14.57 7.38
N GLU A 24 24.63 -14.68 8.63
CA GLU A 24 25.71 -13.83 9.17
C GLU A 24 27.12 -14.39 8.92
N TYR A 25 27.22 -15.53 8.22
CA TYR A 25 28.49 -16.19 7.98
C TYR A 25 29.39 -15.37 7.04
N ASN A 26 30.66 -15.26 7.42
CA ASN A 26 31.72 -14.73 6.59
C ASN A 26 32.88 -15.72 6.57
N CYS A 27 33.55 -15.83 5.43
CA CYS A 27 34.68 -16.75 5.29
C CYS A 27 35.64 -16.28 4.21
N TYR A 28 36.79 -16.94 4.11
CA TYR A 28 37.69 -16.73 2.99
C TYR A 28 37.02 -17.12 1.68
N LYS A 29 37.26 -16.33 0.62
CA LYS A 29 36.65 -16.51 -0.71
C LYS A 29 36.74 -17.95 -1.22
N HIS A 30 37.84 -18.66 -0.98
CA HIS A 30 37.99 -20.06 -1.40
C HIS A 30 37.10 -21.05 -0.66
N LYS A 31 36.63 -20.75 0.56
CA LYS A 31 35.72 -21.60 1.36
C LYS A 31 34.25 -21.29 1.12
N LEU A 32 33.94 -20.24 0.36
CA LEU A 32 32.58 -19.77 0.19
C LEU A 32 31.70 -20.83 -0.49
N ASN A 33 32.18 -21.48 -1.54
CA ASN A 33 31.42 -22.53 -2.22
C ASN A 33 31.16 -23.75 -1.33
N ASP A 34 32.12 -24.13 -0.47
CA ASP A 34 31.94 -25.22 0.48
C ASP A 34 30.83 -24.89 1.48
N HIS A 35 30.88 -23.68 2.07
CA HIS A 35 29.83 -23.19 2.95
C HIS A 35 28.46 -23.16 2.25
N LEU A 36 28.37 -22.62 1.03
CA LEU A 36 27.13 -22.55 0.26
C LEU A 36 26.54 -23.93 -0.03
N SER A 37 27.40 -24.93 -0.27
CA SER A 37 27.00 -26.31 -0.57
C SER A 37 26.56 -27.07 0.68
N LEU A 38 27.31 -26.94 1.79
CA LEU A 38 27.02 -27.60 3.05
C LEU A 38 25.74 -27.05 3.70
N GLU A 39 25.55 -25.73 3.64
CA GLU A 39 24.42 -25.03 4.28
C GLU A 39 23.26 -24.76 3.29
N PHE A 40 23.21 -25.47 2.16
CA PHE A 40 22.20 -25.22 1.11
C PHE A 40 20.77 -25.22 1.64
N LYS A 41 20.42 -26.19 2.50
CA LYS A 41 19.08 -26.29 3.10
C LYS A 41 18.77 -25.08 3.98
N PHE A 42 19.71 -24.67 4.84
CA PHE A 42 19.56 -23.50 5.69
C PHE A 42 19.33 -22.23 4.86
N HIS A 43 20.12 -22.05 3.80
CA HIS A 43 19.95 -20.92 2.89
C HIS A 43 18.60 -20.93 2.17
N PHE A 44 18.13 -22.10 1.73
CA PHE A 44 16.81 -22.24 1.13
C PHE A 44 15.70 -21.85 2.12
N ASP A 45 15.79 -22.32 3.37
CA ASP A 45 14.81 -22.00 4.41
C ASP A 45 14.77 -20.49 4.73
N LEU A 46 15.93 -19.80 4.71
CA LEU A 46 15.98 -18.33 4.83
C LEU A 46 15.23 -17.63 3.69
N VAL A 47 15.45 -18.07 2.45
CA VAL A 47 14.76 -17.47 1.28
C VAL A 47 13.26 -17.74 1.35
N VAL A 48 12.84 -18.95 1.69
CA VAL A 48 11.41 -19.28 1.85
C VAL A 48 10.76 -18.39 2.91
N LYS A 49 11.40 -18.25 4.08
CA LYS A 49 10.91 -17.38 5.15
C LYS A 49 10.81 -15.93 4.70
N PHE A 50 11.82 -15.43 3.99
CA PHE A 50 11.81 -14.06 3.46
C PHE A 50 10.67 -13.84 2.46
N VAL A 51 10.45 -14.77 1.52
CA VAL A 51 9.34 -14.71 0.56
C VAL A 51 7.99 -14.74 1.27
N GLN A 52 7.82 -15.60 2.28
CA GLN A 52 6.59 -15.66 3.08
C GLN A 52 6.29 -14.35 3.80
N THR A 53 7.31 -13.72 4.41
CA THR A 53 7.18 -12.40 5.03
C THR A 53 6.73 -11.35 4.02
N LEU A 54 7.41 -11.27 2.87
CA LEU A 54 7.03 -10.32 1.81
C LEU A 54 5.61 -10.55 1.28
N GLN A 55 5.19 -11.80 1.10
CA GLN A 55 3.82 -12.12 0.70
C GLN A 55 2.80 -11.65 1.76
N GLY A 56 3.12 -11.81 3.04
CA GLY A 56 2.32 -11.31 4.16
C GLY A 56 2.18 -9.78 4.12
N GLU A 57 3.29 -9.06 3.97
CA GLU A 57 3.32 -7.60 3.89
C GLU A 57 2.54 -7.08 2.67
N ILE A 58 2.73 -7.68 1.50
CA ILE A 58 1.98 -7.31 0.28
C ILE A 58 0.48 -7.52 0.48
N LYS A 59 0.07 -8.63 1.11
CA LYS A 59 -1.35 -8.89 1.40
C LYS A 59 -1.92 -7.84 2.35
N GLN A 60 -1.19 -7.52 3.41
CA GLN A 60 -1.58 -6.49 4.37
C GLN A 60 -1.71 -5.11 3.71
N LEU A 61 -0.73 -4.70 2.90
CA LEU A 61 -0.77 -3.44 2.16
C LEU A 61 -1.96 -3.36 1.21
N LYS A 62 -2.26 -4.44 0.47
CA LYS A 62 -3.46 -4.51 -0.40
C LYS A 62 -4.75 -4.31 0.39
N SER A 63 -4.88 -4.97 1.54
CA SER A 63 -6.06 -4.79 2.42
C SER A 63 -6.17 -3.37 2.96
N GLN A 64 -5.06 -2.73 3.32
CA GLN A 64 -5.05 -1.33 3.79
C GLN A 64 -5.48 -0.36 2.69
N ILE A 65 -4.98 -0.53 1.46
CA ILE A 65 -5.37 0.28 0.29
C ILE A 65 -6.88 0.15 0.07
N GLN A 66 -7.40 -1.07 0.00
CA GLN A 66 -8.83 -1.32 -0.20
C GLN A 66 -9.69 -0.72 0.93
N MET A 67 -9.22 -0.79 2.18
CA MET A 67 -9.93 -0.18 3.30
C MET A 67 -9.96 1.35 3.20
N ASN A 68 -8.83 1.97 2.84
CA ASN A 68 -8.73 3.42 2.69
C ASN A 68 -9.59 3.94 1.53
N GLU A 69 -9.61 3.24 0.40
CA GLU A 69 -10.49 3.55 -0.73
C GLU A 69 -11.96 3.49 -0.32
N ASN A 70 -12.38 2.43 0.38
CA ASN A 70 -13.74 2.31 0.88
C ASN A 70 -14.13 3.42 1.87
N ILE A 71 -13.21 3.83 2.74
CA ILE A 71 -13.45 4.95 3.67
C ILE A 71 -13.62 6.25 2.89
N SER A 72 -12.77 6.49 1.89
CA SER A 72 -12.84 7.69 1.04
C SER A 72 -14.16 7.74 0.28
N LEU A 73 -14.54 6.65 -0.38
CA LEU A 73 -15.80 6.54 -1.11
C LEU A 73 -17.02 6.73 -0.20
N LYS A 74 -17.01 6.16 1.02
CA LYS A 74 -18.09 6.36 1.99
C LYS A 74 -18.22 7.82 2.42
N LYS A 75 -17.11 8.54 2.59
CA LYS A 75 -17.13 9.97 2.92
C LYS A 75 -17.71 10.79 1.77
N GLU A 76 -17.32 10.49 0.53
CA GLU A 76 -17.83 11.17 -0.66
C GLU A 76 -19.32 10.92 -0.85
N ILE A 77 -19.77 9.66 -0.71
CA ILE A 77 -21.20 9.31 -0.75
C ILE A 77 -21.98 10.09 0.32
N TYR A 78 -21.47 10.14 1.55
CA TYR A 78 -22.12 10.87 2.63
C TYR A 78 -22.22 12.37 2.31
N GLN A 79 -21.16 12.97 1.79
CA GLN A 79 -21.17 14.39 1.40
C GLN A 79 -22.20 14.66 0.30
N LEU A 80 -22.21 13.84 -0.76
CA LEU A 80 -23.17 13.96 -1.85
C LEU A 80 -24.61 13.80 -1.36
N GLN A 81 -24.86 12.90 -0.40
CA GLN A 81 -26.18 12.76 0.22
C GLN A 81 -26.61 14.04 0.97
N GLN A 82 -25.71 14.68 1.71
CA GLN A 82 -25.99 15.95 2.39
C GLN A 82 -26.29 17.07 1.39
N ASP A 83 -25.51 17.16 0.30
CA ASP A 83 -25.69 18.18 -0.73
C ASP A 83 -27.05 18.03 -1.44
N ILE A 84 -27.48 16.78 -1.71
CA ILE A 84 -28.81 16.49 -2.29
C ILE A 84 -29.92 16.96 -1.34
N ILE A 85 -29.82 16.62 -0.05
CA ILE A 85 -30.82 17.01 0.97
C ILE A 85 -30.92 18.54 1.03
N GLN A 86 -29.78 19.23 1.08
CA GLN A 86 -29.74 20.68 1.15
C GLN A 86 -30.31 21.33 -0.12
N SER A 87 -30.00 20.79 -1.30
CA SER A 87 -30.51 21.28 -2.58
C SER A 87 -32.03 21.11 -2.67
N ASN A 88 -32.57 19.96 -2.28
CA ASN A 88 -34.01 19.71 -2.26
C ASN A 88 -34.74 20.65 -1.30
N SER A 89 -34.20 20.86 -0.09
CA SER A 89 -34.78 21.82 0.86
C SER A 89 -34.84 23.24 0.29
N LYS A 90 -33.82 23.68 -0.45
CA LYS A 90 -33.82 24.99 -1.12
C LYS A 90 -34.92 25.07 -2.19
N LYS A 91 -35.02 24.05 -3.04
CA LYS A 91 -36.06 23.97 -4.08
C LYS A 91 -37.46 23.99 -3.49
N ASP A 92 -37.71 23.25 -2.40
CA ASP A 92 -39.00 23.26 -1.72
C ASP A 92 -39.38 24.65 -1.20
N ASN A 93 -38.40 25.41 -0.70
CA ASN A 93 -38.63 26.78 -0.24
C ASN A 93 -38.93 27.73 -1.40
N GLU A 94 -38.24 27.59 -2.53
CA GLU A 94 -38.50 28.36 -3.75
C GLU A 94 -39.88 28.06 -4.34
N ILE A 95 -40.28 26.78 -4.41
CA ILE A 95 -41.61 26.37 -4.87
C ILE A 95 -42.69 27.00 -4.00
N LYS A 96 -42.58 26.89 -2.66
CA LYS A 96 -43.52 27.51 -1.72
C LYS A 96 -43.61 29.03 -1.89
N LYS A 97 -42.50 29.68 -2.27
CA LYS A 97 -42.47 31.13 -2.52
C LYS A 97 -43.26 31.47 -3.79
N ILE A 98 -42.99 30.76 -4.89
CA ILE A 98 -43.69 30.94 -6.18
C ILE A 98 -45.19 30.67 -6.02
N GLU A 99 -45.58 29.63 -5.29
CA GLU A 99 -46.99 29.31 -5.01
C GLU A 99 -47.71 30.46 -4.29
N LYS A 100 -47.07 31.09 -3.30
CA LYS A 100 -47.62 32.25 -2.58
C LYS A 100 -47.76 33.47 -3.48
N GLU A 101 -46.76 33.75 -4.30
CA GLU A 101 -46.78 34.88 -5.25
C GLU A 101 -47.90 34.70 -6.27
N SER A 102 -48.04 33.50 -6.85
CA SER A 102 -49.11 33.16 -7.79
C SER A 102 -50.51 33.33 -7.17
N GLN A 103 -50.71 32.85 -5.93
CA GLN A 103 -51.99 33.03 -5.22
C GLN A 103 -52.32 34.50 -4.98
N GLN A 104 -51.33 35.34 -4.64
CA GLN A 104 -51.54 36.77 -4.48
C GLN A 104 -51.92 37.47 -5.78
N GLU A 105 -51.34 37.07 -6.91
CA GLU A 105 -51.70 37.67 -8.21
C GLU A 105 -53.13 37.31 -8.65
N LEU A 106 -53.56 36.07 -8.44
CA LEU A 106 -54.94 35.65 -8.75
C LEU A 106 -55.98 36.46 -7.97
N LEU A 107 -55.68 36.83 -6.73
CA LEU A 107 -56.57 37.67 -5.91
C LEU A 107 -56.69 39.11 -6.43
N LYS A 108 -55.69 39.63 -7.15
CA LYS A 108 -55.72 40.99 -7.72
C LYS A 108 -56.55 41.10 -9.00
N LEU A 109 -56.87 39.97 -9.63
CA LEU A 109 -57.64 39.89 -10.88
C LEU A 109 -59.16 39.74 -10.65
N ARG A 110 -59.60 39.68 -9.39
CA ARG A 110 -60.99 39.45 -8.98
C ARG A 110 -61.60 40.73 -8.43
#